data_AF-L8LRE2-F1
#
_entry.id   AF-L8LRE2-F1
#
_cell.length_a   1.000
_cell.length_b   1.000
_cell.length_c   1.000
_cell.angle_alpha   90.00
_cell.angle_beta   90.00
_cell.angle_gamma   90.00
#
_symmetry.space_group_name_H-M   'P 1'
#
loop_
_entity.id
_entity.type
_entity.pdbx_description
1 polymer ?
#
loop_
_entity_poly.entity_id
_entity_poly.type
_entity_poly.pdbx_seq_one_letter_code
_entity_poly.pdbx_strand_id
1 'polypeptide(L)' 'MYLTPKEVYKKYGYHPKTLSTWANEGKVLYIKSPGGHRR' A
#
# COMPACT_ATOMS: atom_id res chain seq x y z
N MET A 1 10.68 -4.92 -7.11
CA MET A 1 10.29 -3.49 -7.19
C MET A 1 9.01 -3.32 -6.39
N TYR A 2 9.00 -2.45 -5.38
CA TYR A 2 7.84 -2.26 -4.50
C TYR A 2 6.99 -1.07 -4.96
N LEU A 3 5.67 -1.12 -4.76
CA LEU A 3 4.75 -0.12 -5.30
C LEU A 3 4.34 0.86 -4.21
N THR A 4 4.39 2.16 -4.50
CA THR A 4 3.71 3.13 -3.63
C THR A 4 2.20 2.90 -3.65
N PRO A 5 1.47 3.28 -2.58
CA PRO A 5 0.01 3.30 -2.61
C PRO A 5 -0.57 4.12 -3.77
N LYS A 6 0.15 5.17 -4.23
CA LYS A 6 -0.25 5.97 -5.41
C LYS A 6 -0.12 5.19 -6.71
N GLU A 7 0.94 4.38 -6.87
CA GLU A 7 1.11 3.53 -8.04
C GLU A 7 0.11 2.37 -8.04
N VAL A 8 -0.18 1.79 -6.87
CA VAL A 8 -1.24 0.78 -6.75
C VAL A 8 -2.60 1.36 -7.15
N TYR A 9 -2.91 2.59 -6.72
CA TYR A 9 -4.12 3.29 -7.16
C TYR A 9 -4.15 3.49 -8.67
N LYS A 10 -3.06 3.97 -9.28
CA LYS A 10 -3.01 4.16 -10.74
C LYS A 10 -3.14 2.86 -11.53
N LYS A 11 -2.57 1.77 -11.03
CA LYS A 11 -2.50 0.49 -11.75
C LYS A 11 -3.73 -0.39 -11.54
N TYR A 12 -4.33 -0.35 -10.35
CA TYR A 12 -5.41 -1.26 -9.94
C TYR A 12 -6.68 -0.54 -9.46
N GLY A 13 -6.66 0.79 -9.33
CA GLY A 13 -7.82 1.58 -8.90
C GLY A 13 -8.10 1.55 -7.38
N TYR A 14 -7.30 0.82 -6.59
CA TYR A 14 -7.52 0.75 -5.14
C TYR A 14 -7.05 2.02 -4.43
N HIS A 15 -7.98 2.71 -3.75
CA HIS A 15 -7.67 3.93 -3.04
C HIS A 15 -6.63 3.68 -1.92
N PRO A 16 -5.64 4.56 -1.70
CA PRO A 16 -4.61 4.38 -0.66
C PRO A 16 -5.17 4.14 0.75
N LYS A 17 -6.32 4.75 1.07
CA LYS A 17 -7.02 4.51 2.34
C LYS A 17 -7.48 3.06 2.50
N THR A 18 -8.04 2.48 1.44
CA THR A 18 -8.46 1.07 1.41
C THR A 18 -7.27 0.14 1.58
N LEU A 19 -6.16 0.40 0.89
CA LEU A 19 -4.91 -0.35 1.04
C LEU A 19 -4.38 -0.28 2.48
N SER A 20 -4.44 0.89 3.11
CA SER A 20 -4.06 1.06 4.51
C SER A 20 -4.95 0.25 5.45
N THR A 21 -6.26 0.24 5.24
CA THR A 21 -7.21 -0.55 6.02
C THR A 21 -6.92 -2.05 5.87
N TRP A 22 -6.78 -2.53 4.64
CA TRP A 22 -6.50 -3.95 4.38
C TRP A 22 -5.14 -4.39 4.94
N ALA A 23 -4.14 -3.51 4.91
CA ALA A 23 -2.84 -3.77 5.52
C ALA A 23 -2.94 -3.90 7.05
N ASN A 24 -3.75 -3.05 7.69
CA ASN A 24 -4.02 -3.14 9.14
C ASN A 24 -4.82 -4.41 9.49
N GLU A 25 -5.74 -4.83 8.61
CA GLU A 25 -6.53 -6.05 8.76
C GLU A 25 -5.76 -7.33 8.38
N GLY A 26 -4.51 -7.22 7.90
CA GLY A 26 -3.70 -8.36 7.47
C GLY A 26 -4.11 -9.00 6.14
N LYS A 27 -5.01 -8.36 5.38
CA LYS A 27 -5.49 -8.84 4.07
C LYS A 27 -4.48 -8.65 2.94
N VAL A 28 -3.60 -7.67 3.07
CA VAL A 28 -2.50 -7.41 2.12
C VAL A 28 -1.19 -7.23 2.85
N LEU A 29 -0.13 -7.80 2.30
CA LEU A 29 1.22 -7.62 2.79
C LEU A 29 1.78 -6.29 2.29
N TYR A 30 2.62 -5.67 3.11
CA TYR A 30 3.33 -4.44 2.77
C TYR A 30 4.69 -4.47 3.44
N ILE A 31 5.63 -3.72 2.88
CA ILE A 31 6.90 -3.42 3.54
C ILE A 31 6.95 -1.94 3.89
N LYS A 32 7.86 -1.55 4.78
CA LYS A 32 8.13 -0.14 5.10
C LYS A 32 9.44 0.27 4.46
N SER A 33 9.45 1.45 3.84
CA SER A 33 10.69 2.10 3.44
C SER A 33 11.48 2.53 4.69
N PRO A 34 12.77 2.86 4.56
CA PRO A 34 13.55 3.43 5.67
C PRO A 34 12.91 4.67 6.29
N GLY A 35 12.17 5.46 5.51
CA GLY A 35 11.39 6.62 5.98
C GLY A 35 10.02 6.28 6.57
N GLY A 36 9.71 5.00 6.80
CA GLY A 36 8.46 4.56 7.43
C GLY A 36 7.23 4.51 6.50
N HIS A 37 7.36 4.87 5.23
CA HIS A 37 6.26 4.83 4.26
C HIS A 37 6.00 3.40 3.77
N ARG A 38 4.73 3.03 3.65
CA ARG A 38 4.34 1.72 3.12
C ARG A 38 4.63 1.59 1.62
N ARG A 39 5.08 0.40 1.23
CA ARG A 39 5.42 -0.01 -0.14
C ARG A 39 4.97 -1.45 -0.41
#